data_AF-A0A354Z0Z5-F1
#
_entry.id   AF-A0A354Z0Z5-F1
#
_cell.length_a   1.000
_cell.length_b   1.000
_cell.length_c   1.000
_cell.angle_alpha   90.00
_cell.angle_beta   90.00
_cell.angle_gamma   90.00
#
_symmetry.space_group_name_H-M   'P 1'
#
loop_
_entity.id
_entity.type
_entity.pdbx_description
1 polymer ?
#
loop_
_entity_poly.entity_id
_entity_poly.type
_entity_poly.pdbx_seq_one_letter_code
_entity_poly.pdbx_strand_id
1 'polypeptide(L)' 'MDNVLEIERLSKTLGNFHLHEVSFALPRGYVMGFIGPNGAG' A
#
# COMPACT_ATOMS: atom_id res chain seq x y z
N MET A 1 2.50 -8.22 -18.24
CA MET A 1 2.33 -8.96 -16.97
C MET A 1 1.05 -8.46 -16.36
N ASP A 2 0.08 -9.33 -16.09
CA ASP A 2 -1.20 -8.90 -15.53
C ASP A 2 -1.07 -8.67 -14.03
N ASN A 3 -1.29 -7.42 -13.59
CA ASN A 3 -1.41 -7.07 -12.19
C ASN A 3 -2.73 -7.65 -11.64
N VAL A 4 -2.69 -8.31 -10.49
CA VAL A 4 -3.90 -8.79 -9.78
C VAL A 4 -4.45 -7.75 -8.81
N LEU A 5 -3.61 -6.81 -8.38
CA LEU A 5 -3.99 -5.66 -7.57
C LEU A 5 -3.14 -4.47 -8.00
N GLU A 6 -3.79 -3.31 -8.09
CA GLU A 6 -3.15 -2.03 -8.36
C GLU A 6 -3.75 -0.99 -7.42
N ILE A 7 -2.87 -0.26 -6.73
CA ILE A 7 -3.21 0.81 -5.79
C ILE A 7 -2.48 2.04 -6.29
N GLU A 8 -3.23 3.12 -6.53
CA GLU A 8 -2.68 4.39 -6.99
C GLU A 8 -3.07 5.50 -6.03
N ARG A 9 -2.06 6.24 -5.54
CA ARG A 9 -2.19 7.45 -4.72
C ARG A 9 -3.21 7.31 -3.58
N LEU A 10 -3.23 6.15 -2.93
CA LEU A 10 -4.13 5.91 -1.82
C LEU A 10 -3.71 6.76 -0.62
N SER A 11 -4.64 7.60 -0.18
CA SER A 11 -4.49 8.40 1.03
C SER A 11 -5.61 8.07 2.02
N LYS A 12 -5.28 8.01 3.30
CA LYS A 12 -6.25 7.80 4.38
C LYS A 12 -5.88 8.64 5.58
N THR A 13 -6.85 9.42 6.05
CA THR A 13 -6.76 10.15 7.32
C THR A 13 -7.63 9.47 8.38
N LEU A 14 -7.07 9.29 9.56
CA LEU A 14 -7.78 8.84 10.76
C LEU A 14 -7.26 9.60 11.98
N GLY A 15 -8.00 10.63 12.41
CA GLY A 15 -7.51 11.54 13.46
C GLY A 15 -6.20 12.21 13.04
N ASN A 16 -5.15 12.04 13.85
CA ASN A 16 -3.81 12.60 13.60
C ASN A 16 -2.93 11.69 12.71
N PHE A 17 -3.42 10.50 12.34
CA PHE A 17 -2.70 9.56 11.49
C PHE A 17 -3.05 9.79 10.02
N HIS A 18 -2.02 9.79 9.17
CA HIS A 18 -2.12 10.02 7.74
C HIS A 18 -1.30 9.02 6.95
N LEU A 19 -2.00 8.17 6.20
CA LEU A 19 -1.43 7.47 5.06
C LEU A 19 -1.50 8.40 3.85
N HIS A 20 -0.37 8.63 3.19
CA HIS A 20 -0.25 9.64 2.16
C HIS A 20 0.28 9.04 0.85
N GLU A 21 -0.58 9.05 -0.17
CA GLU A 21 -0.27 8.74 -1.58
C GLU A 21 0.47 7.40 -1.81
N VAL A 22 0.07 6.36 -1.09
CA VAL A 22 0.64 5.03 -1.30
C VAL A 22 0.26 4.49 -2.67
N SER A 23 1.26 4.05 -3.43
CA SER A 23 1.08 3.47 -4.76
C SER A 23 1.90 2.20 -4.90
N PHE A 24 1.28 1.10 -5.32
CA PHE A 24 1.96 -0.16 -5.61
C PHE A 24 1.10 -1.07 -6.49
N ALA A 25 1.74 -2.04 -7.13
CA ALA A 25 1.08 -3.08 -7.91
C ALA A 25 1.55 -4.46 -7.44
N LEU A 26 0.64 -5.43 -7.46
CA LEU A 26 0.92 -6.84 -7.18
C LEU A 26 0.71 -7.64 -8.46
N PRO A 27 1.78 -8.14 -9.10
CA PRO A 27 1.67 -9.06 -10.24
C PRO A 27 1.08 -10.41 -9.83
N ARG A 28 0.41 -11.08 -10.77
CA ARG A 28 -0.09 -12.45 -10.55
C ARG A 28 1.04 -13.40 -10.13
N GLY A 29 0.82 -14.16 -9.05
CA GLY A 29 1.77 -15.19 -8.58
C GLY A 29 2.86 -14.69 -7.64
N TYR A 30 2.86 -13.39 -7.29
CA TYR A 30 3.82 -12.82 -6.34
C TYR A 30 3.25 -12.85 -4.91
N VAL A 31 4.13 -13.07 -3.94
CA VAL A 31 3.85 -12.88 -2.50
C VAL A 31 4.57 -11.60 -2.07
N MET A 32 3.83 -10.63 -1.53
CA MET A 32 4.36 -9.34 -1.11
C MET A 32 4.10 -9.12 0.39
N GLY A 33 5.11 -8.64 1.11
CA GLY A 33 5.00 -8.24 2.51
C GLY A 33 5.48 -6.80 2.69
N PHE A 34 4.78 -6.04 3.53
CA PHE A 34 5.21 -4.72 3.98
C PHE A 34 5.92 -4.83 5.32
N ILE A 35 7.03 -4.11 5.49
CA ILE A 35 7.81 -4.07 6.73
C ILE A 35 7.98 -2.60 7.10
N GLY A 36 7.68 -2.25 8.36
CA GLY A 36 7.83 -0.90 8.87
C GLY A 36 7.71 -0.85 10.39
N PRO A 37 8.11 0.27 11.01
CA PRO A 37 7.96 0.48 12.45
C PRO A 37 6.48 0.55 12.89
N ASN A 38 6.24 0.53 14.20
CA ASN A 38 4.90 0.74 14.74
C ASN A 38 4.33 2.09 14.29
N GLY A 39 3.13 2.06 13.71
CA GLY A 39 2.50 3.25 13.14
C GLY A 39 2.93 3.59 11.71
N ALA A 40 3.70 2.73 11.03
CA ALA A 40 4.07 2.88 9.61
C ALA A 40 2.95 2.56 8.62
N GLY A 41 1.77 2.19 9.14
CA GLY A 41 0.57 1.98 8.35
C GLY A 41 0.38 3.08 7.34
#